data_AF-A0A7T2S684-F1
#
_entry.id   AF-A0A7T2S684-F1
#
_cell.length_a   1.000
_cell.length_b   1.000
_cell.length_c   1.000
_cell.angle_alpha   90.00
_cell.angle_beta   90.00
_cell.angle_gamma   90.00
#
_symmetry.space_group_name_H-M   'P 1'
#
loop_
_entity.id
_entity.type
_entity.pdbx_description
1 polymer ?
#
loop_
_entity_poly.entity_id
_entity_poly.type
_entity_poly.pdbx_seq_one_letter_code
_entity_poly.pdbx_strand_id
1 'polypeptide(L)'
;MQRAVLAIGLSLLLSACAIVNKERPGVYWCNEPFLRTDQVQFEKDELSAARNGYMYVTAAALALQGDKLEDKAHWIETPKRLVPIKPDPIYGEDGFQARAFLLHRSPGSQEIEALVIAFTGSQFDDFWKDWVVTNFIGSTSQYAQARELFRKIASEHPDVPKRILTGFSLGGALASHVALHPDTSKSVDEVWAFNPSGRIFDVRSDEDKRKTASERDSRFWLVANYAEGIRYTRTNFLSWVSGVDWIPAPKNQFVNRIELVKTNPIQGHYRYILFRDLIFAAEQDSRIRGVSEAQNEPLEILRQTSFAACSKG
;
A
#
# COMPACT_ATOMS: atom_id res chain seq x y z
N MET A 1 11.03 18.11 25.17
CA MET A 1 11.48 18.83 23.96
C MET A 1 12.90 18.49 23.52
N GLN A 2 13.93 18.58 24.38
CA GLN A 2 15.34 18.36 23.97
C GLN A 2 15.67 16.95 23.45
N ARG A 3 14.98 15.89 23.91
CA ARG A 3 15.19 14.52 23.41
C ARG A 3 14.61 14.27 22.00
N ALA A 4 13.57 15.00 21.62
CA ALA A 4 12.98 14.92 20.28
C ALA A 4 13.90 15.58 19.23
N VAL A 5 14.49 16.73 19.58
CA VAL A 5 15.44 17.45 18.72
C VAL A 5 16.72 16.64 18.49
N LEU A 6 17.20 15.90 19.50
CA LEU A 6 18.39 15.05 19.37
C LEU A 6 18.16 13.82 18.47
N ALA A 7 16.99 13.19 18.55
CA ALA A 7 16.64 12.05 17.70
C ALA A 7 16.48 12.48 16.23
N ILE A 8 15.87 13.65 16.01
CA ILE A 8 15.67 14.24 14.67
C ILE A 8 17.03 14.64 14.05
N GLY A 9 17.95 15.19 14.84
CA GLY A 9 19.30 15.53 14.42
C GLY A 9 20.13 14.30 14.00
N LEU A 10 19.98 13.17 14.70
CA LEU A 10 20.74 11.94 14.39
C LEU A 10 20.21 11.23 13.13
N SER A 11 18.90 11.28 12.87
CA SER A 11 18.32 10.80 11.62
C SER A 11 18.74 11.63 10.39
N LEU A 12 18.97 12.94 10.56
CA LEU A 12 19.47 13.81 9.49
C LEU A 12 20.90 13.44 9.07
N LEU A 13 21.75 13.06 10.02
CA LEU A 13 23.13 12.64 9.75
C LEU A 13 23.21 11.25 9.08
N LEU A 14 22.28 10.33 9.40
CA LEU A 14 22.19 9.02 8.74
C LEU A 14 21.56 9.10 7.33
N SER A 15 20.76 10.14 7.07
CA SER A 15 20.14 10.39 5.76
C SER A 15 21.10 11.07 4.78
N ALA A 16 22.12 11.77 5.24
CA ALA A 16 23.10 12.42 4.36
C ALA A 16 23.90 11.42 3.50
N CYS A 17 24.10 10.18 3.97
CA CYS A 17 24.69 9.10 3.17
C CYS A 17 23.67 8.43 2.21
N ALA A 18 22.37 8.59 2.42
CA ALA A 18 21.31 8.05 1.55
C ALA A 18 21.13 8.88 0.26
N ILE A 19 21.64 10.12 0.24
CA ILE A 19 21.53 11.08 -0.87
C ILE A 19 22.45 10.72 -2.06
N VAL A 20 23.44 9.84 -1.87
CA VAL A 20 24.48 9.59 -2.90
C VAL A 20 24.12 8.43 -3.85
N ASN A 21 23.12 7.61 -3.53
CA ASN A 21 22.64 6.59 -4.47
C ASN A 21 21.55 7.18 -5.38
N LYS A 22 21.99 7.85 -6.45
CA LYS A 22 21.13 8.08 -7.61
C LYS A 22 20.53 6.73 -8.03
N GLU A 23 19.21 6.69 -8.23
CA GLU A 23 18.55 5.55 -8.87
C GLU A 23 19.35 5.19 -10.12
N ARG A 24 19.77 3.92 -10.24
CA ARG A 24 20.42 3.46 -11.46
C ARG A 24 19.30 3.17 -12.46
N PRO A 25 19.14 3.97 -13.53
CA PRO A 25 18.22 3.62 -14.60
C PRO A 25 18.68 2.29 -15.24
N GLY A 26 17.76 1.40 -15.61
CA GLY A 26 18.08 0.08 -16.17
C GLY A 26 17.29 -1.08 -15.54
N VAL A 27 17.82 -2.31 -15.70
CA VAL A 27 17.25 -3.64 -15.39
C VAL A 27 16.33 -3.70 -14.15
N TYR A 28 16.60 -2.89 -13.13
CA TYR A 28 15.84 -2.80 -11.88
C TYR A 28 14.38 -2.36 -12.04
N TRP A 29 14.10 -1.51 -13.01
CA TRP A 29 12.74 -1.06 -13.30
C TRP A 29 12.07 -1.96 -14.33
N CYS A 30 12.83 -2.81 -15.01
CA CYS A 30 12.34 -3.58 -16.15
C CYS A 30 11.43 -4.70 -15.73
N ASN A 31 10.40 -4.92 -16.54
CA ASN A 31 9.34 -5.89 -16.31
C ASN A 31 9.70 -7.33 -16.70
N GLU A 32 10.97 -7.58 -17.02
CA GLU A 32 11.46 -8.93 -17.31
C GLU A 32 11.65 -9.67 -15.98
N PRO A 33 10.96 -10.80 -15.74
CA PRO A 33 11.14 -11.60 -14.54
C PRO A 33 12.54 -12.26 -14.57
N PHE A 34 13.54 -11.57 -14.02
CA PHE A 34 14.92 -12.07 -13.97
C PHE A 34 15.19 -13.03 -12.79
N LEU A 35 14.22 -13.19 -11.89
CA LEU A 35 14.36 -14.09 -10.75
C LEU A 35 14.25 -15.54 -11.19
N ARG A 36 15.16 -16.39 -10.72
CA ARG A 36 15.06 -17.84 -10.91
C ARG A 36 14.31 -18.49 -9.74
N THR A 37 13.68 -19.63 -9.98
CA THR A 37 12.96 -20.39 -8.95
C THR A 37 13.85 -20.91 -7.82
N ASP A 38 15.17 -21.05 -8.07
CA ASP A 38 16.17 -21.51 -7.11
C ASP A 38 16.85 -20.37 -6.31
N GLN A 39 16.51 -19.11 -6.59
CA GLN A 39 16.98 -17.97 -5.81
C GLN A 39 16.06 -17.73 -4.62
N VAL A 40 16.55 -18.02 -3.41
CA VAL A 40 15.85 -17.67 -2.16
C VAL A 40 16.01 -16.18 -1.93
N GLN A 41 15.08 -15.39 -2.50
CA GLN A 41 15.07 -13.95 -2.35
C GLN A 41 13.97 -13.46 -1.41
N PHE A 42 12.88 -14.22 -1.30
CA PHE A 42 11.77 -13.95 -0.39
C PHE A 42 11.48 -15.18 0.49
N GLU A 43 11.12 -14.93 1.74
CA GLU A 43 10.68 -15.94 2.70
C GLU A 43 9.20 -16.31 2.53
N LYS A 44 8.76 -17.35 3.24
CA LYS A 44 7.42 -17.93 3.09
C LYS A 44 6.28 -16.95 3.37
N ASP A 45 6.44 -16.09 4.37
CA ASP A 45 5.44 -15.06 4.71
C ASP A 45 5.40 -13.94 3.67
N GLU A 46 6.56 -13.55 3.13
CA GLU A 46 6.66 -12.60 2.01
C GLU A 46 5.97 -13.12 0.76
N LEU A 47 6.26 -14.36 0.34
CA LEU A 47 5.59 -15.02 -0.79
C LEU A 47 4.09 -15.17 -0.55
N SER A 48 3.68 -15.48 0.69
CA SER A 48 2.25 -15.58 1.03
C SER A 48 1.54 -14.23 0.98
N ALA A 49 2.16 -13.17 1.50
CA ALA A 49 1.61 -11.82 1.42
C ALA A 49 1.53 -11.34 -0.03
N ALA A 50 2.56 -11.64 -0.83
CA ALA A 50 2.59 -11.31 -2.25
C ALA A 50 1.48 -12.03 -3.04
N ARG A 51 1.35 -13.35 -2.88
CA ARG A 51 0.28 -14.14 -3.51
C ARG A 51 -1.11 -13.62 -3.19
N ASN A 52 -1.36 -13.27 -1.93
CA ASN A 52 -2.70 -12.85 -1.50
C ASN A 52 -2.95 -11.37 -1.77
N GLY A 53 -1.88 -10.56 -1.84
CA GLY A 53 -1.93 -9.11 -1.87
C GLY A 53 -1.69 -8.46 -3.22
N TYR A 54 -1.22 -9.20 -4.24
CA TYR A 54 -0.79 -8.61 -5.52
C TYR A 54 -1.90 -7.76 -6.18
N MET A 55 -3.15 -8.18 -6.10
CA MET A 55 -4.25 -7.43 -6.70
C MET A 55 -4.57 -6.15 -5.92
N TYR A 56 -4.44 -6.19 -4.59
CA TYR A 56 -4.72 -5.04 -3.74
C TYR A 56 -3.60 -4.01 -3.77
N VAL A 57 -2.33 -4.44 -3.85
CA VAL A 57 -1.22 -3.51 -4.09
C VAL A 57 -1.34 -2.86 -5.47
N THR A 58 -1.84 -3.59 -6.47
CA THR A 58 -2.12 -3.05 -7.80
C THR A 58 -3.23 -2.01 -7.75
N ALA A 59 -4.35 -2.30 -7.08
CA ALA A 59 -5.44 -1.33 -6.87
C ALA A 59 -4.96 -0.08 -6.11
N ALA A 60 -4.13 -0.26 -5.08
CA ALA A 60 -3.54 0.85 -4.32
C ALA A 60 -2.59 1.71 -5.17
N ALA A 61 -1.82 1.09 -6.07
CA ALA A 61 -0.93 1.80 -7.00
C ALA A 61 -1.73 2.56 -8.07
N LEU A 62 -2.74 1.91 -8.66
CA LEU A 62 -3.66 2.54 -9.63
C LEU A 62 -4.41 3.74 -9.05
N ALA A 63 -4.78 3.70 -7.77
CA ALA A 63 -5.39 4.85 -7.09
C ALA A 63 -4.49 6.09 -7.13
N LEU A 64 -3.17 5.89 -7.07
CA LEU A 64 -2.17 6.95 -7.10
C LEU A 64 -1.74 7.35 -8.51
N GLN A 65 -2.16 6.62 -9.55
CA GLN A 65 -1.81 6.92 -10.93
C GLN A 65 -2.71 8.04 -11.48
N GLY A 66 -2.08 9.14 -11.88
CA GLY A 66 -2.69 10.29 -12.57
C GLY A 66 -1.89 10.70 -13.82
N ASP A 67 -1.94 11.99 -14.17
CA ASP A 67 -1.39 12.52 -15.42
C ASP A 67 -0.03 13.24 -15.27
N LYS A 68 0.58 13.16 -14.08
CA LYS A 68 1.86 13.82 -13.79
C LYS A 68 3.01 13.12 -14.49
N LEU A 69 4.12 13.84 -14.65
CA LEU A 69 5.31 13.34 -15.36
C LEU A 69 5.88 12.07 -14.70
N GLU A 70 5.80 11.99 -13.37
CA GLU A 70 6.16 10.83 -12.55
C GLU A 70 5.27 9.61 -12.85
N ASP A 71 3.95 9.81 -12.97
CA ASP A 71 3.00 8.73 -13.27
C ASP A 71 3.14 8.28 -14.73
N LYS A 72 3.46 9.19 -15.64
CA LYS A 72 3.84 8.87 -17.03
C LYS A 72 5.16 8.07 -17.10
N ALA A 73 6.01 8.20 -16.09
CA ALA A 73 7.24 7.42 -15.97
C ALA A 73 7.03 6.05 -15.32
N HIS A 74 5.88 5.79 -14.71
CA HIS A 74 5.54 4.56 -13.97
C HIS A 74 4.08 4.20 -14.21
N TRP A 75 3.77 3.73 -15.42
CA TRP A 75 2.42 3.39 -15.83
C TRP A 75 2.07 1.93 -15.50
N ILE A 76 0.85 1.72 -15.02
CA ILE A 76 0.26 0.42 -14.75
C ILE A 76 -1.06 0.36 -15.53
N GLU A 77 -1.20 -0.57 -16.47
CA GLU A 77 -2.52 -0.83 -17.05
C GLU A 77 -3.42 -1.51 -16.03
N THR A 78 -4.72 -1.21 -16.09
CA THR A 78 -5.68 -1.80 -15.15
C THR A 78 -5.90 -3.29 -15.50
N PRO A 79 -5.65 -4.23 -14.57
CA PRO A 79 -5.84 -5.66 -14.83
C PRO A 79 -7.29 -5.98 -15.18
N LYS A 80 -7.52 -6.95 -16.07
CA LYS A 80 -8.87 -7.31 -16.55
C LYS A 80 -9.85 -7.71 -15.45
N ARG A 81 -9.36 -8.23 -14.31
CA ARG A 81 -10.18 -8.57 -13.15
C ARG A 81 -10.60 -7.36 -12.32
N LEU A 82 -9.87 -6.24 -12.39
CA LEU A 82 -10.20 -5.01 -11.66
C LEU A 82 -10.99 -4.07 -12.57
N VAL A 83 -12.31 -4.06 -12.40
CA VAL A 83 -13.20 -3.17 -13.15
C VAL A 83 -13.48 -1.92 -12.31
N PRO A 84 -13.08 -0.72 -12.74
CA PRO A 84 -13.34 0.49 -11.99
C PRO A 84 -14.85 0.80 -11.96
N ILE A 85 -15.39 1.16 -10.79
CA ILE A 85 -16.80 1.56 -10.64
C ILE A 85 -17.04 2.92 -11.33
N LYS A 86 -16.01 3.76 -11.41
CA LYS A 86 -16.00 5.02 -12.15
C LYS A 86 -14.67 5.17 -12.90
N PRO A 87 -14.66 5.74 -14.11
CA PRO A 87 -13.43 5.91 -14.89
C PRO A 87 -12.42 6.82 -14.17
N ASP A 88 -12.91 7.91 -13.58
CA ASP A 88 -12.09 8.91 -12.90
C ASP A 88 -11.96 8.62 -11.40
N PRO A 89 -10.87 9.10 -10.75
CA PRO A 89 -10.77 9.11 -9.30
C PRO A 89 -11.96 9.83 -8.66
N ILE A 90 -12.33 9.37 -7.46
CA ILE A 90 -13.32 10.03 -6.62
C ILE A 90 -12.58 11.09 -5.81
N TYR A 91 -12.93 12.35 -6.02
CA TYR A 91 -12.35 13.50 -5.34
C TYR A 91 -13.22 13.96 -4.17
N GLY A 92 -12.56 14.46 -3.14
CA GLY A 92 -13.18 15.17 -2.02
C GLY A 92 -12.38 16.40 -1.62
N GLU A 93 -12.70 16.93 -0.44
CA GLU A 93 -12.05 18.11 0.13
C GLU A 93 -10.67 17.78 0.71
N ASP A 94 -9.87 18.81 0.96
CA ASP A 94 -8.53 18.70 1.57
C ASP A 94 -7.57 17.75 0.81
N GLY A 95 -7.79 17.55 -0.50
CA GLY A 95 -6.99 16.63 -1.31
C GLY A 95 -7.32 15.15 -1.11
N PHE A 96 -8.46 14.82 -0.50
CA PHE A 96 -8.96 13.45 -0.44
C PHE A 96 -9.20 12.89 -1.85
N GLN A 97 -8.65 11.72 -2.14
CA GLN A 97 -8.95 10.97 -3.35
C GLN A 97 -9.02 9.47 -3.09
N ALA A 98 -9.77 8.77 -3.92
CA ALA A 98 -9.86 7.32 -3.91
C ALA A 98 -10.23 6.77 -5.28
N ARG A 99 -9.97 5.48 -5.51
CA ARG A 99 -10.59 4.71 -6.58
C ARG A 99 -11.32 3.51 -5.98
N ALA A 100 -12.36 3.05 -6.65
CA ALA A 100 -13.10 1.87 -6.25
C ALA A 100 -13.28 0.94 -7.45
N PHE A 101 -13.14 -0.36 -7.18
CA PHE A 101 -13.12 -1.40 -8.20
C PHE A 101 -14.03 -2.56 -7.78
N LEU A 102 -14.65 -3.19 -8.76
CA LEU A 102 -15.16 -4.55 -8.64
C LEU A 102 -14.04 -5.49 -9.06
N LEU A 103 -13.63 -6.36 -8.14
CA LEU A 103 -12.71 -7.44 -8.41
C LEU A 103 -13.53 -8.66 -8.86
N HIS A 104 -13.29 -9.12 -10.07
CA HIS A 104 -13.92 -10.31 -10.64
C HIS A 104 -13.10 -11.55 -10.33
N ARG A 105 -13.75 -12.71 -10.20
CA ARG A 105 -13.08 -13.97 -9.83
C ARG A 105 -12.02 -14.42 -10.84
N SER A 106 -12.22 -14.11 -12.11
CA SER A 106 -11.28 -14.37 -13.20
C SER A 106 -11.46 -13.35 -14.32
N PRO A 107 -10.46 -13.17 -15.21
CA PRO A 107 -10.58 -12.24 -16.33
C PRO A 107 -11.83 -12.54 -17.18
N GLY A 108 -12.67 -11.53 -17.42
CA GLY A 108 -13.90 -11.64 -18.21
C GLY A 108 -15.10 -12.32 -17.52
N SER A 109 -14.94 -12.79 -16.28
CA SER A 109 -16.06 -13.31 -15.49
C SER A 109 -17.04 -12.19 -15.11
N GLN A 110 -18.33 -12.50 -14.95
CA GLN A 110 -19.31 -11.60 -14.32
C GLN A 110 -19.43 -11.83 -12.81
N GLU A 111 -18.81 -12.89 -12.29
CA GLU A 111 -18.82 -13.20 -10.86
C GLU A 111 -17.87 -12.26 -10.10
N ILE A 112 -18.45 -11.42 -9.24
CA ILE A 112 -17.73 -10.45 -8.42
C ILE A 112 -17.22 -11.14 -7.16
N GLU A 113 -15.91 -11.09 -6.95
CA GLU A 113 -15.21 -11.60 -5.78
C GLU A 113 -15.17 -10.58 -4.63
N ALA A 114 -14.94 -9.30 -4.94
CA ALA A 114 -14.85 -8.26 -3.92
C ALA A 114 -15.11 -6.84 -4.47
N LEU A 115 -15.55 -5.96 -3.59
CA LEU A 115 -15.50 -4.52 -3.73
C LEU A 115 -14.18 -4.04 -3.12
N VAL A 116 -13.31 -3.44 -3.93
CA VAL A 116 -12.01 -2.92 -3.47
C VAL A 116 -12.06 -1.40 -3.49
N ILE A 117 -11.86 -0.76 -2.35
CA ILE A 117 -11.73 0.70 -2.24
C ILE A 117 -10.28 1.03 -1.89
N ALA A 118 -9.62 1.69 -2.83
CA ALA A 118 -8.23 2.09 -2.75
C ALA A 118 -8.13 3.59 -2.48
N PHE A 119 -7.70 3.97 -1.28
CA PHE A 119 -7.50 5.38 -0.91
C PHE A 119 -6.13 5.85 -1.37
N THR A 120 -6.05 7.08 -1.87
CA THR A 120 -4.77 7.67 -2.28
C THR A 120 -3.98 8.09 -1.06
N GLY A 121 -2.70 7.74 -1.04
CA GLY A 121 -1.71 8.46 -0.22
C GLY A 121 -1.38 9.83 -0.79
N SER A 122 -0.55 10.59 -0.09
CA SER A 122 -0.03 11.85 -0.62
C SER A 122 0.92 11.60 -1.80
N GLN A 123 0.68 12.22 -2.96
CA GLN A 123 1.55 12.14 -4.15
C GLN A 123 2.65 13.22 -4.08
N PHE A 124 3.93 12.86 -4.05
CA PHE A 124 4.99 13.88 -4.03
C PHE A 124 6.30 13.43 -4.67
N ASP A 125 6.95 14.36 -5.41
CA ASP A 125 8.36 14.31 -5.76
C ASP A 125 9.04 15.69 -5.72
N ASP A 126 10.39 15.69 -5.68
CA ASP A 126 11.34 16.70 -5.14
C ASP A 126 11.15 17.02 -3.64
N PHE A 127 9.97 16.70 -3.12
CA PHE A 127 9.28 17.10 -1.89
C PHE A 127 9.26 16.03 -0.77
N TRP A 128 10.02 14.92 -0.83
CA TRP A 128 10.52 14.43 0.48
C TRP A 128 11.20 15.57 1.26
N LYS A 129 11.52 16.70 0.59
CA LYS A 129 12.07 17.95 1.11
C LYS A 129 11.20 18.79 2.01
N ASP A 130 9.89 18.77 1.87
CA ASP A 130 9.10 19.14 3.03
C ASP A 130 9.10 17.89 3.93
N TRP A 131 9.12 16.65 3.45
CA TRP A 131 9.23 15.42 4.29
C TRP A 131 7.97 15.24 5.07
N VAL A 132 6.88 14.75 4.49
CA VAL A 132 5.72 14.48 5.37
C VAL A 132 5.32 15.80 6.13
N VAL A 133 5.74 17.01 5.68
CA VAL A 133 6.27 18.08 6.60
C VAL A 133 5.30 18.71 7.52
N THR A 134 4.07 18.73 7.11
CA THR A 134 2.98 19.01 8.02
C THR A 134 1.99 17.85 7.96
N ASN A 135 2.27 16.92 7.04
CA ASN A 135 1.54 15.87 6.33
C ASN A 135 1.69 14.52 7.02
N PHE A 136 1.24 14.46 8.24
CA PHE A 136 -0.12 13.99 8.35
C PHE A 136 -1.29 15.02 8.30
N ILE A 137 -1.07 16.31 7.97
CA ILE A 137 -2.02 17.46 7.88
C ILE A 137 -3.33 17.17 8.61
N GLY A 138 -3.35 17.62 9.87
CA GLY A 138 -4.27 17.22 10.95
C GLY A 138 -5.75 17.54 10.78
N SER A 139 -6.22 17.69 9.54
CA SER A 139 -7.64 17.64 9.24
C SER A 139 -8.09 16.18 9.33
N THR A 140 -8.96 15.89 10.31
CA THR A 140 -9.69 14.63 10.35
C THR A 140 -10.71 14.52 9.21
N SER A 141 -10.85 15.56 8.37
CA SER A 141 -11.75 15.59 7.21
C SER A 141 -11.53 14.40 6.28
N GLN A 142 -10.29 14.11 5.88
CA GLN A 142 -10.04 12.97 4.96
C GLN A 142 -10.45 11.62 5.58
N TYR A 143 -10.35 11.47 6.90
CA TYR A 143 -10.78 10.26 7.62
C TYR A 143 -12.31 10.16 7.65
N ALA A 144 -13.00 11.28 7.88
CA ALA A 144 -14.46 11.35 7.78
C ALA A 144 -14.94 11.02 6.36
N GLN A 145 -14.34 11.66 5.35
CA GLN A 145 -14.63 11.43 3.93
C GLN A 145 -14.36 9.97 3.52
N ALA A 146 -13.29 9.34 4.01
CA ALA A 146 -13.01 7.93 3.76
C ALA A 146 -14.14 7.01 4.29
N ARG A 147 -14.66 7.28 5.50
CA ARG A 147 -15.78 6.52 6.07
C ARG A 147 -17.08 6.75 5.28
N GLU A 148 -17.37 7.99 4.93
CA GLU A 148 -18.57 8.35 4.16
C GLU A 148 -18.54 7.73 2.77
N LEU A 149 -17.40 7.79 2.09
CA LEU A 149 -17.19 7.13 0.81
C LEU A 149 -17.41 5.62 0.92
N PHE A 150 -16.80 4.98 1.92
CA PHE A 150 -16.98 3.55 2.15
C PHE A 150 -18.45 3.20 2.36
N ARG A 151 -19.15 3.92 3.25
CA ARG A 151 -20.58 3.69 3.52
C ARG A 151 -21.42 3.82 2.26
N LYS A 152 -21.17 4.87 1.46
CA LYS A 152 -21.88 5.13 0.22
C LYS A 152 -21.68 4.00 -0.79
N ILE A 153 -20.44 3.65 -1.11
CA ILE A 153 -20.16 2.62 -2.11
C ILE A 153 -20.63 1.24 -1.61
N ALA A 154 -20.41 0.92 -0.34
CA ALA A 154 -20.91 -0.34 0.24
C ALA A 154 -22.45 -0.45 0.19
N SER A 155 -23.17 0.67 0.35
CA SER A 155 -24.64 0.70 0.21
C SER A 155 -25.12 0.62 -1.24
N GLU A 156 -24.34 1.13 -2.20
CA GLU A 156 -24.62 1.05 -3.64
C GLU A 156 -24.34 -0.37 -4.17
N HIS A 157 -23.52 -1.15 -3.45
CA HIS A 157 -23.11 -2.51 -3.79
C HIS A 157 -23.37 -3.52 -2.65
N PRO A 158 -24.62 -3.69 -2.19
CA PRO A 158 -24.94 -4.52 -1.04
C PRO A 158 -24.69 -6.02 -1.28
N ASP A 159 -24.84 -6.47 -2.53
CA ASP A 159 -24.75 -7.90 -2.90
C ASP A 159 -23.31 -8.39 -3.12
N VAL A 160 -22.32 -7.50 -3.05
CA VAL A 160 -20.92 -7.88 -3.22
C VAL A 160 -20.44 -8.63 -1.97
N PRO A 161 -19.84 -9.82 -2.11
CA PRO A 161 -19.59 -10.71 -0.98
C PRO A 161 -18.53 -10.21 -0.01
N LYS A 162 -17.55 -9.43 -0.49
CA LYS A 162 -16.44 -8.91 0.32
C LYS A 162 -16.19 -7.43 0.07
N ARG A 163 -15.82 -6.70 1.11
CA ARG A 163 -15.41 -5.29 1.08
C ARG A 163 -13.99 -5.16 1.59
N ILE A 164 -13.10 -4.77 0.69
CA ILE A 164 -11.66 -4.74 0.90
C ILE A 164 -11.19 -3.29 0.80
N LEU A 165 -10.44 -2.85 1.80
CA LEU A 165 -9.85 -1.51 1.84
C LEU A 165 -8.36 -1.60 1.62
N THR A 166 -7.80 -0.69 0.82
CA THR A 166 -6.37 -0.69 0.56
C THR A 166 -5.81 0.71 0.29
N GLY A 167 -4.49 0.85 0.37
CA GLY A 167 -3.81 2.09 0.01
C GLY A 167 -2.34 2.10 0.44
N PHE A 168 -1.58 3.02 -0.14
CA PHE A 168 -0.21 3.29 0.26
C PHE A 168 -0.12 4.48 1.22
N SER A 169 0.84 4.46 2.15
CA SER A 169 1.14 5.63 3.01
C SER A 169 -0.12 6.12 3.75
N LEU A 170 -0.54 7.37 3.56
CA LEU A 170 -1.80 7.91 4.10
C LEU A 170 -3.02 7.11 3.66
N GLY A 171 -3.07 6.59 2.43
CA GLY A 171 -4.15 5.73 1.95
C GLY A 171 -4.30 4.45 2.78
N GLY A 172 -3.17 3.85 3.20
CA GLY A 172 -3.19 2.70 4.11
C GLY A 172 -3.66 3.07 5.51
N ALA A 173 -3.40 4.29 5.95
CA ALA A 173 -3.90 4.82 7.22
C ALA A 173 -5.41 5.09 7.18
N LEU A 174 -5.92 5.66 6.08
CA LEU A 174 -7.35 5.85 5.83
C LEU A 174 -8.09 4.51 5.77
N ALA A 175 -7.56 3.53 5.05
CA ALA A 175 -8.10 2.16 5.01
C ALA A 175 -8.21 1.56 6.41
N SER A 176 -7.14 1.70 7.21
CA SER A 176 -7.11 1.22 8.59
C SER A 176 -8.12 1.94 9.47
N HIS A 177 -8.23 3.27 9.36
CA HIS A 177 -9.21 4.06 10.10
C HIS A 177 -10.64 3.55 9.87
N VAL A 178 -11.02 3.41 8.59
CA VAL A 178 -12.37 2.97 8.21
C VAL A 178 -12.67 1.57 8.77
N ALA A 179 -11.70 0.66 8.74
CA ALA A 179 -11.91 -0.70 9.25
C ALA A 179 -11.96 -0.82 10.79
N LEU A 180 -11.37 0.13 11.50
CA LEU A 180 -11.41 0.18 12.98
C LEU A 180 -12.55 1.04 13.52
N HIS A 181 -13.07 1.97 12.71
CA HIS A 181 -14.11 2.87 13.16
C HIS A 181 -15.40 2.10 13.53
N PRO A 182 -16.04 2.39 14.69
CA PRO A 182 -17.22 1.65 15.15
C PRO A 182 -18.34 1.52 14.09
N ASP A 183 -18.62 2.60 13.36
CA ASP A 183 -19.70 2.66 12.37
C ASP A 183 -19.48 1.81 11.12
N THR A 184 -18.23 1.46 10.81
CA THR A 184 -17.86 0.81 9.53
C THR A 184 -17.14 -0.51 9.73
N SER A 185 -16.60 -0.75 10.93
CA SER A 185 -15.81 -1.94 11.27
C SER A 185 -16.49 -3.25 10.90
N LYS A 186 -17.78 -3.43 11.21
CA LYS A 186 -18.51 -4.67 10.95
C LYS A 186 -18.74 -4.97 9.47
N SER A 187 -18.57 -3.97 8.60
CA SER A 187 -18.82 -4.09 7.16
C SER A 187 -17.53 -4.22 6.34
N VAL A 188 -16.36 -4.19 6.98
CA VAL A 188 -15.07 -4.37 6.30
C VAL A 188 -14.56 -5.78 6.54
N ASP A 189 -14.32 -6.50 5.44
CA ASP A 189 -13.88 -7.89 5.46
C ASP A 189 -12.35 -8.00 5.52
N GLU A 190 -11.63 -7.11 4.83
CA GLU A 190 -10.17 -7.16 4.75
C GLU A 190 -9.55 -5.79 4.52
N VAL A 191 -8.32 -5.59 5.01
CA VAL A 191 -7.55 -4.36 4.87
C VAL A 191 -6.13 -4.68 4.45
N TRP A 192 -5.65 -4.03 3.39
CA TRP A 192 -4.29 -4.15 2.88
C TRP A 192 -3.59 -2.80 2.94
N ALA A 193 -2.77 -2.62 3.98
CA ALA A 193 -2.05 -1.39 4.26
C ALA A 193 -0.60 -1.50 3.76
N PHE A 194 -0.27 -0.80 2.67
CA PHE A 194 1.04 -0.88 2.01
C PHE A 194 1.93 0.31 2.36
N ASN A 195 3.15 0.08 2.86
CA ASN A 195 4.01 1.13 3.42
C ASN A 195 3.19 2.16 4.24
N PRO A 196 2.29 1.73 5.15
CA PRO A 196 1.26 2.63 5.63
C PRO A 196 1.83 3.65 6.60
N SER A 197 1.12 4.75 6.72
CA SER A 197 1.43 5.76 7.70
C SER A 197 0.81 5.42 9.06
N GLY A 198 1.50 5.70 10.17
CA GLY A 198 1.06 5.33 11.52
C GLY A 198 -0.10 6.16 12.09
N ARG A 199 -0.48 7.29 11.49
CA ARG A 199 -1.59 8.12 11.97
C ARG A 199 -2.91 7.62 11.41
N ILE A 200 -3.50 6.63 12.05
CA ILE A 200 -4.77 6.02 11.62
C ILE A 200 -5.99 6.63 12.32
N PHE A 201 -5.78 7.55 13.28
CA PHE A 201 -6.84 8.14 14.11
C PHE A 201 -7.82 7.07 14.63
N ASP A 202 -7.30 6.10 15.37
CA ASP A 202 -8.14 5.07 15.97
C ASP A 202 -8.96 5.69 17.11
N VAL A 203 -10.26 5.84 16.89
CA VAL A 203 -11.21 6.46 17.82
C VAL A 203 -11.82 5.47 18.82
N ARG A 204 -11.42 4.20 18.77
CA ARG A 204 -11.89 3.19 19.72
C ARG A 204 -11.40 3.50 21.13
N SER A 205 -12.09 2.95 22.13
CA SER A 205 -11.71 3.11 23.53
C SER A 205 -10.33 2.49 23.82
N ASP A 206 -9.63 2.97 24.86
CA ASP A 206 -8.36 2.37 25.29
C ASP A 206 -8.50 0.88 25.63
N GLU A 207 -9.67 0.46 26.13
CA GLU A 207 -9.98 -0.94 26.40
C GLU A 207 -10.03 -1.76 25.10
N ASP A 208 -10.75 -1.28 24.10
CA ASP A 208 -10.83 -1.93 22.78
C ASP A 208 -9.46 -1.98 22.11
N LYS A 209 -8.66 -0.91 22.23
CA LYS A 209 -7.29 -0.85 21.71
C LYS A 209 -6.40 -1.90 22.39
N ARG A 210 -6.47 -2.04 23.72
CA ARG A 210 -5.70 -3.05 24.47
C ARG A 210 -6.12 -4.47 24.11
N LYS A 211 -7.43 -4.73 24.00
CA LYS A 211 -7.96 -6.03 23.58
C LYS A 211 -7.47 -6.41 22.19
N THR A 212 -7.57 -5.47 21.25
CA THR A 212 -7.06 -5.67 19.88
C THR A 212 -5.54 -5.88 19.89
N ALA A 213 -4.80 -5.23 20.79
CA ALA A 213 -3.35 -5.40 20.90
C ALA A 213 -2.95 -6.82 21.30
N SER A 214 -3.74 -7.50 22.14
CA SER A 214 -3.50 -8.91 22.49
C SER A 214 -4.00 -9.88 21.41
N GLU A 215 -5.20 -9.65 20.87
CA GLU A 215 -5.86 -10.61 19.97
C GLU A 215 -5.39 -10.49 18.52
N ARG A 216 -4.96 -9.28 18.13
CA ARG A 216 -4.77 -8.84 16.73
C ARG A 216 -6.07 -8.96 15.93
N ASP A 217 -6.15 -8.26 14.80
CA ASP A 217 -7.33 -8.28 13.93
C ASP A 217 -6.98 -8.99 12.62
N SER A 218 -7.51 -10.20 12.42
CA SER A 218 -7.16 -11.06 11.27
C SER A 218 -7.56 -10.51 9.90
N ARG A 219 -8.33 -9.42 9.87
CA ARG A 219 -8.68 -8.71 8.64
C ARG A 219 -7.51 -7.88 8.11
N PHE A 220 -6.52 -7.57 8.94
CA PHE A 220 -5.45 -6.64 8.61
C PHE A 220 -4.21 -7.33 8.06
N TRP A 221 -3.82 -6.91 6.87
CA TRP A 221 -2.49 -7.09 6.31
C TRP A 221 -1.74 -5.77 6.32
N LEU A 222 -0.52 -5.82 6.84
CA LEU A 222 0.45 -4.76 6.74
C LEU A 222 1.64 -5.27 5.96
N VAL A 223 1.89 -4.66 4.81
CA VAL A 223 3.00 -5.04 3.95
C VAL A 223 3.85 -3.79 3.72
N ALA A 224 5.13 -3.87 4.05
CA ALA A 224 6.04 -2.74 3.93
C ALA A 224 7.41 -3.20 3.41
N ASN A 225 8.08 -2.28 2.74
CA ASN A 225 9.45 -2.46 2.30
C ASN A 225 10.40 -2.48 3.52
N TYR A 226 11.51 -3.22 3.45
CA TYR A 226 12.48 -3.31 4.54
C TYR A 226 13.11 -1.97 4.94
N ALA A 227 13.43 -1.14 3.93
CA ALA A 227 14.26 0.04 4.10
C ALA A 227 13.45 1.30 4.46
N GLU A 228 12.13 1.31 4.31
CA GLU A 228 11.34 2.54 4.32
C GLU A 228 11.37 3.28 5.68
N GLY A 229 11.51 4.61 5.61
CA GLY A 229 11.74 5.44 6.79
C GLY A 229 10.50 5.73 7.63
N ILE A 230 9.28 5.55 7.11
CA ILE A 230 8.03 5.79 7.83
C ILE A 230 7.70 4.66 8.82
N ARG A 231 8.42 3.52 8.78
CA ARG A 231 8.31 2.44 9.79
C ARG A 231 8.33 2.95 11.22
N TYR A 232 9.09 4.00 11.49
CA TYR A 232 9.19 4.59 12.83
C TYR A 232 7.86 5.18 13.33
N THR A 233 6.99 5.66 12.43
CA THR A 233 5.63 6.13 12.78
C THR A 233 4.72 5.00 13.25
N ARG A 234 5.06 3.75 12.95
CA ARG A 234 4.31 2.55 13.38
C ARG A 234 4.87 1.94 14.66
N THR A 235 5.91 2.53 15.22
CA THR A 235 6.50 2.07 16.48
C THR A 235 5.93 2.88 17.64
N ASN A 236 5.96 2.30 18.85
CA ASN A 236 5.51 2.96 20.07
C ASN A 236 6.24 4.29 20.37
N PHE A 237 7.36 4.57 19.69
CA PHE A 237 8.15 5.79 19.85
C PHE A 237 7.37 7.07 19.54
N LEU A 238 6.37 7.01 18.64
CA LEU A 238 5.54 8.16 18.25
C LEU A 238 4.09 8.07 18.76
N SER A 239 3.78 7.15 19.68
CA SER A 239 2.43 6.97 20.25
C SER A 239 1.87 8.20 20.99
N TRP A 240 2.72 9.15 21.37
CA TRP A 240 2.31 10.42 21.99
C TRP A 240 1.82 11.47 20.97
N VAL A 241 1.98 11.21 19.68
CA VAL A 241 1.52 12.09 18.60
C VAL A 241 0.05 11.80 18.32
N SER A 242 -0.80 12.84 18.37
CA SER A 242 -2.25 12.69 18.17
C SER A 242 -2.61 12.01 16.84
N GLY A 243 -3.42 10.95 16.95
CA GLY A 243 -3.89 10.12 15.85
C GLY A 243 -2.92 9.01 15.45
N VAL A 244 -1.70 8.97 15.99
CA VAL A 244 -0.75 7.87 15.76
C VAL A 244 -1.12 6.68 16.62
N ASP A 245 -1.42 5.57 15.96
CA ASP A 245 -1.79 4.30 16.59
C ASP A 245 -1.20 3.14 15.77
N TRP A 246 -1.18 1.96 16.38
CA TRP A 246 -0.65 0.76 15.76
C TRP A 246 -1.71 0.09 14.86
N ILE A 247 -1.29 -0.43 13.71
CA ILE A 247 -2.18 -1.17 12.78
C ILE A 247 -2.29 -2.63 13.24
N PRO A 248 -3.50 -3.19 13.40
CA PRO A 248 -3.68 -4.44 14.12
C PRO A 248 -3.39 -5.76 13.43
N ALA A 249 -2.46 -5.79 12.47
CA ALA A 249 -2.10 -7.00 11.75
C ALA A 249 -1.49 -8.09 12.65
N PRO A 250 -1.96 -9.35 12.56
CA PRO A 250 -1.30 -10.53 13.11
C PRO A 250 0.14 -10.69 12.62
N LYS A 251 0.96 -11.43 13.39
CA LYS A 251 2.39 -11.61 13.07
C LYS A 251 2.64 -12.18 11.67
N ASN A 252 1.79 -13.09 11.21
CA ASN A 252 1.87 -13.71 9.88
C ASN A 252 1.26 -12.86 8.75
N GLN A 253 0.63 -11.72 9.10
CA GLN A 253 0.08 -10.74 8.16
C GLN A 253 0.81 -9.38 8.28
N PHE A 254 1.85 -9.31 9.11
CA PHE A 254 2.74 -8.17 9.28
C PHE A 254 4.07 -8.50 8.60
N VAL A 255 4.23 -8.06 7.35
CA VAL A 255 5.42 -8.32 6.53
C VAL A 255 6.09 -7.00 6.22
N ASN A 256 7.15 -6.67 6.96
CA ASN A 256 7.86 -5.39 6.87
C ASN A 256 9.25 -5.52 6.26
N ARG A 257 9.44 -6.51 5.39
CA ARG A 257 10.76 -6.85 4.83
C ARG A 257 10.77 -7.12 3.33
N ILE A 258 9.68 -6.79 2.62
CA ILE A 258 9.62 -6.97 1.15
C ILE A 258 10.72 -6.11 0.53
N GLU A 259 11.75 -6.75 -0.01
CA GLU A 259 12.86 -6.05 -0.65
C GLU A 259 13.45 -6.93 -1.77
N LEU A 260 13.14 -6.59 -3.01
CA LEU A 260 13.76 -7.23 -4.17
C LEU A 260 15.22 -6.76 -4.33
N VAL A 261 15.43 -5.46 -4.13
CA VAL A 261 16.70 -4.78 -4.27
C VAL A 261 16.84 -3.80 -3.12
N LYS A 262 18.05 -3.69 -2.55
CA LYS A 262 18.35 -2.72 -1.51
C LYS A 262 18.03 -1.31 -1.97
N THR A 263 17.13 -0.65 -1.25
CA THR A 263 16.76 0.75 -1.49
C THR A 263 17.15 1.63 -0.31
N ASN A 264 17.28 2.93 -0.54
CA ASN A 264 17.39 3.86 0.58
C ASN A 264 16.00 4.09 1.23
N PRO A 265 15.91 4.65 2.44
CA PRO A 265 14.62 4.79 3.13
C PRO A 265 13.56 5.65 2.44
N ILE A 266 13.99 6.55 1.56
CA ILE A 266 13.13 7.40 0.74
C ILE A 266 12.54 6.59 -0.42
N GLN A 267 13.40 5.87 -1.13
CA GLN A 267 13.04 5.00 -2.26
C GLN A 267 12.20 3.81 -1.80
N GLY A 268 12.53 3.17 -0.67
CA GLY A 268 11.76 2.04 -0.16
C GLY A 268 10.31 2.42 0.19
N HIS A 269 10.07 3.69 0.54
CA HIS A 269 8.72 4.21 0.79
C HIS A 269 7.94 4.50 -0.49
N TYR A 270 8.63 4.63 -1.61
CA TYR A 270 8.04 4.98 -2.89
C TYR A 270 7.09 3.88 -3.38
N ARG A 271 5.87 4.29 -3.74
CA ARG A 271 4.74 3.38 -4.05
C ARG A 271 5.08 2.34 -5.13
N TYR A 272 5.77 2.76 -6.18
CA TYR A 272 6.11 1.88 -7.30
C TYR A 272 7.20 0.86 -6.96
N ILE A 273 8.05 1.12 -5.95
CA ILE A 273 9.05 0.16 -5.47
C ILE A 273 8.37 -1.01 -4.76
N LEU A 274 7.54 -0.74 -3.74
CA LEU A 274 6.86 -1.82 -3.03
C LEU A 274 5.86 -2.54 -3.93
N PHE A 275 5.15 -1.81 -4.80
CA PHE A 275 4.30 -2.44 -5.82
C PHE A 275 5.12 -3.44 -6.66
N ARG A 276 6.21 -2.99 -7.30
CA ARG A 276 7.06 -3.85 -8.13
C ARG A 276 7.54 -5.06 -7.34
N ASP A 277 8.18 -4.84 -6.20
CA ASP A 277 8.78 -5.92 -5.41
C ASP A 277 7.73 -6.97 -5.00
N LEU A 278 6.53 -6.54 -4.64
CA LEU A 278 5.45 -7.45 -4.29
C LEU A 278 4.89 -8.20 -5.50
N ILE A 279 4.78 -7.57 -6.67
CA ILE A 279 4.35 -8.27 -7.90
C ILE A 279 5.42 -9.29 -8.33
N PHE A 280 6.71 -8.97 -8.26
CA PHE A 280 7.79 -9.92 -8.54
C PHE A 280 7.76 -11.11 -7.57
N ALA A 281 7.54 -10.87 -6.28
CA ALA A 281 7.38 -11.94 -5.30
C ALA A 281 6.15 -12.83 -5.60
N ALA A 282 5.03 -12.24 -6.03
CA ALA A 282 3.82 -12.98 -6.38
C ALA A 282 4.00 -13.82 -7.66
N GLU A 283 4.74 -13.29 -8.63
CA GLU A 283 5.14 -14.00 -9.85
C GLU A 283 6.06 -15.18 -9.51
N GLN A 284 7.03 -14.97 -8.60
CA GLN A 284 7.92 -16.04 -8.13
C GLN A 284 7.14 -17.13 -7.37
N ASP A 285 6.20 -16.78 -6.48
CA ASP A 285 5.33 -17.76 -5.79
C ASP A 285 4.52 -18.57 -6.81
N SER A 286 4.01 -17.92 -7.85
CA SER A 286 3.26 -18.58 -8.94
C SER A 286 4.12 -19.63 -9.66
N ARG A 287 5.39 -19.31 -9.99
CA ARG A 287 6.33 -20.27 -10.58
C ARG A 287 6.70 -21.41 -9.64
N ILE A 288 6.99 -21.12 -8.37
CA ILE A 288 7.29 -22.15 -7.35
C ILE A 288 6.13 -23.15 -7.22
N ARG A 289 4.88 -22.67 -7.36
CA ARG A 289 3.67 -23.49 -7.29
C ARG A 289 3.27 -24.16 -8.61
N GLY A 290 4.05 -23.98 -9.67
CA GLY A 290 3.78 -24.58 -10.98
C GLY A 290 2.58 -23.99 -11.73
N VAL A 291 2.22 -22.74 -11.44
CA VAL A 291 1.18 -22.02 -12.21
C VAL A 291 1.71 -21.79 -13.62
N SER A 292 0.92 -22.15 -14.63
CA SER A 292 1.31 -21.96 -16.03
C SER A 292 1.43 -20.47 -16.36
N GLU A 293 2.29 -20.12 -17.32
CA GLU A 293 2.50 -18.73 -17.73
C GLU A 293 1.19 -18.03 -18.14
N ALA A 294 0.32 -18.75 -18.86
CA ALA A 294 -0.99 -18.25 -19.30
C ALA A 294 -1.97 -17.96 -18.14
N GLN A 295 -1.71 -18.50 -16.94
CA GLN A 295 -2.52 -18.31 -15.74
C GLN A 295 -1.80 -17.45 -14.68
N ASN A 296 -0.56 -17.03 -14.95
CA ASN A 296 0.24 -16.23 -14.03
C ASN A 296 -0.15 -14.75 -14.16
N GLU A 297 -1.23 -14.36 -13.48
CA GLU A 297 -1.71 -12.98 -13.52
C GLU A 297 -0.69 -11.95 -13.00
N PRO A 298 0.11 -12.21 -11.93
CA PRO A 298 1.22 -11.32 -11.58
C PRO A 298 2.17 -11.04 -12.74
N LEU A 299 2.49 -12.05 -13.56
CA LEU A 299 3.30 -11.87 -14.77
C LEU A 299 2.59 -11.03 -15.84
N GLU A 300 1.28 -11.22 -16.04
CA GLU A 300 0.49 -10.35 -16.94
C GLU A 300 0.56 -8.89 -16.48
N ILE A 301 0.39 -8.63 -15.18
CA ILE A 301 0.48 -7.29 -14.59
C ILE A 301 1.86 -6.69 -14.83
N LEU A 302 2.96 -7.43 -14.60
CA LEU A 302 4.31 -6.94 -14.90
C LEU A 302 4.46 -6.56 -16.37
N ARG A 303 3.98 -7.40 -17.29
CA ARG A 303 4.06 -7.13 -18.74
C ARG A 303 3.26 -5.90 -19.17
N GLN A 304 2.22 -5.58 -18.41
CA GLN A 304 1.30 -4.47 -18.62
C GLN A 304 1.69 -3.20 -17.85
N THR A 305 2.84 -3.18 -17.18
CA THR A 305 3.40 -1.93 -16.67
C THR A 305 4.40 -1.34 -17.66
N SER A 306 4.65 -0.05 -17.57
CA SER A 306 5.67 0.64 -18.34
C SER A 306 6.42 1.59 -17.42
N PHE A 307 7.72 1.35 -17.28
CA PHE A 307 8.60 2.23 -16.53
C PHE A 307 9.55 2.93 -17.50
N ALA A 308 9.61 4.26 -17.47
CA ALA A 308 10.43 5.04 -18.41
C ALA A 308 11.92 4.66 -18.33
N ALA A 309 12.39 4.24 -17.14
CA ALA A 309 13.74 3.73 -16.91
C ALA A 309 14.07 2.42 -17.65
N CYS A 310 13.09 1.78 -18.31
CA CYS A 310 13.23 0.54 -19.07
C CYS A 310 13.31 0.77 -20.58
N SER A 311 13.02 1.98 -21.03
CA SER A 311 13.23 2.38 -22.42
C SER A 311 14.72 2.25 -22.71
N LYS A 312 15.11 1.36 -23.63
CA LYS A 312 16.48 1.35 -24.15
C LYS A 312 16.74 2.75 -24.72
N GLY A 313 17.75 3.44 -24.21
CA GLY A 313 18.30 4.63 -24.86
C GLY A 313 18.79 4.30 -26.27
#